data_AF-T1AWP6-F1
#
_entry.id   AF-T1AWP6-F1
#
_cell.length_a   1.000
_cell.length_b   1.000
_cell.length_c   1.000
_cell.angle_alpha   90.00
_cell.angle_beta   90.00
_cell.angle_gamma   90.00
#
_symmetry.space_group_name_H-M   'P 1'
#
loop_
_entity.id
_entity.type
_entity.pdbx_description
1 polymer ?
#
loop_
_entity_poly.entity_id
_entity_poly.type
_entity_poly.pdbx_seq_one_letter_code
_entity_poly.pdbx_strand_id
1 'polypeptide(L)'
;MMAERRTGIKRRSRKPSALEVLAPAELAGVFEQLLRRRPELRAEADRMARELLADTEQEGVTDEVEADLRSLSIDALNSRAGRQRWGYVDPTEAAWELLGEAVEVYDGEVARLLTLDMVEAATAAALGFVAGLYRCRGCDDGDRLLSWAP
;
A
#
# COMPACT_ATOMS: atom_id res chain seq x y z
N MET A 1 -28.95 44.08 31.97
CA MET A 1 -28.78 42.88 31.13
C MET A 1 -27.96 43.29 29.92
N MET A 2 -26.63 43.18 30.02
CA MET A 2 -25.68 43.62 28.99
C MET A 2 -25.40 42.42 28.09
N ALA A 3 -25.82 42.48 26.83
CA ALA A 3 -25.56 41.44 25.84
C ALA A 3 -24.10 41.55 25.37
N GLU A 4 -23.29 40.56 25.74
CA GLU A 4 -21.92 40.39 25.27
C GLU A 4 -21.91 40.20 23.75
N ARG A 5 -21.22 41.11 23.06
CA ARG A 5 -20.91 40.97 21.64
C ARG A 5 -19.88 39.86 21.48
N ARG A 6 -20.33 38.67 21.08
CA ARG A 6 -19.46 37.62 20.56
C ARG A 6 -18.94 38.05 19.19
N THR A 7 -17.76 38.65 19.17
CA THR A 7 -16.98 38.89 17.95
C THR A 7 -16.49 37.55 17.41
N GLY A 8 -17.28 36.95 16.52
CA GLY A 8 -16.84 35.82 15.72
C GLY A 8 -15.69 36.23 14.82
N ILE A 9 -14.49 35.76 15.11
CA ILE A 9 -13.35 35.86 14.19
C ILE A 9 -13.69 34.98 12.98
N LYS A 10 -14.15 35.60 11.89
CA LYS A 10 -14.29 34.93 10.59
C LYS A 10 -12.90 34.44 10.17
N ARG A 11 -12.62 33.15 10.30
CA ARG A 11 -11.46 32.51 9.66
C ARG A 11 -11.58 32.78 8.16
N ARG A 12 -10.70 33.64 7.63
CA ARG A 12 -10.56 33.82 6.17
C ARG A 12 -10.17 32.46 5.60
N SER A 13 -11.03 31.88 4.78
CA SER A 13 -10.70 30.75 3.92
C SER A 13 -9.50 31.16 3.06
N ARG A 14 -8.32 30.59 3.35
CA ARG A 14 -7.14 30.75 2.49
C ARG A 14 -7.39 29.89 1.25
N LYS A 15 -7.29 30.49 0.06
CA LYS A 15 -7.34 29.72 -1.20
C LYS A 15 -6.23 28.67 -1.15
N PRO A 16 -6.49 27.42 -1.58
CA PRO A 16 -5.48 26.39 -1.58
C PRO A 16 -4.31 26.83 -2.48
N SER A 17 -3.09 26.53 -2.05
CA SER A 17 -1.90 26.82 -2.86
C SER A 17 -1.82 25.84 -4.03
N ALA A 18 -1.06 26.20 -5.08
CA ALA A 18 -0.87 25.30 -6.22
C ALA A 18 -0.28 23.94 -5.79
N LEU A 19 0.58 23.90 -4.77
CA LEU A 19 1.15 22.65 -4.24
C LEU A 19 0.10 21.75 -3.57
N GLU A 20 -0.95 22.34 -2.99
CA GLU A 20 -2.00 21.60 -2.25
C GLU A 20 -3.00 20.91 -3.19
N VAL A 21 -2.99 21.23 -4.49
CA VAL A 21 -3.94 20.68 -5.48
C VAL A 21 -3.27 19.74 -6.48
N LEU A 22 -1.95 19.54 -6.39
CA LEU A 22 -1.21 18.65 -7.29
C LEU A 22 -1.61 17.19 -7.07
N ALA A 23 -1.75 16.46 -8.16
CA ALA A 23 -1.77 15.00 -8.13
C ALA A 23 -0.39 14.46 -7.71
N PRO A 24 -0.29 13.23 -7.17
CA PRO A 24 0.99 12.65 -6.72
C PRO A 24 2.09 12.67 -7.80
N ALA A 25 1.74 12.36 -9.05
CA ALA A 25 2.69 12.39 -10.17
C ALA A 25 3.21 13.82 -10.46
N GLU A 26 2.34 14.83 -10.35
CA GLU A 26 2.73 16.23 -10.54
C GLU A 26 3.62 16.71 -9.40
N LEU A 27 3.32 16.31 -8.16
CA LEU A 27 4.13 16.61 -6.98
C LEU A 27 5.53 15.98 -7.11
N ALA A 28 5.63 14.73 -7.57
CA ALA A 28 6.90 14.07 -7.84
C ALA A 28 7.72 14.85 -8.90
N GLY A 29 7.07 15.30 -9.98
CA GLY A 29 7.71 16.13 -11.01
C GLY A 29 8.24 17.47 -10.45
N VAL A 30 7.50 18.12 -9.55
CA VAL A 30 7.96 19.34 -8.87
C VAL A 30 9.15 19.06 -7.95
N PHE A 31 9.11 17.97 -7.19
CA PHE A 31 10.18 17.55 -6.30
C PHE A 31 11.48 17.23 -7.08
N GLU A 32 11.39 16.52 -8.20
CA GLU A 32 12.54 16.29 -9.08
C GLU A 32 13.16 17.59 -9.59
N GLN A 33 12.33 18.54 -10.02
CA GLN A 33 12.81 19.86 -10.45
C GLN A 33 13.49 20.62 -9.32
N LEU A 34 12.96 20.52 -8.08
CA LEU A 34 13.55 21.14 -6.91
C LEU A 34 14.94 20.56 -6.63
N LEU A 35 15.10 19.23 -6.61
CA LEU A 35 16.38 18.56 -6.38
C LEU A 35 17.40 18.77 -7.51
N ARG A 36 16.93 19.02 -8.74
CA ARG A 36 17.80 19.42 -9.86
C ARG A 36 18.31 20.86 -9.69
N ARG A 37 17.45 21.78 -9.22
CA ARG A 37 17.81 23.19 -9.00
C ARG A 37 18.61 23.41 -7.72
N ARG A 38 18.39 22.57 -6.70
CA ARG A 38 19.01 22.64 -5.37
C ARG A 38 19.59 21.28 -4.99
N PRO A 39 20.73 20.88 -5.58
CA PRO A 39 21.34 19.58 -5.32
C PRO A 39 21.74 19.38 -3.86
N GLU A 40 21.96 20.47 -3.11
CA GLU A 40 22.24 20.44 -1.67
C GLU A 40 21.10 19.81 -0.83
N LEU A 41 19.86 19.83 -1.34
CA LEU A 41 18.71 19.23 -0.66
C LEU A 41 18.65 17.70 -0.81
N ARG A 42 19.47 17.10 -1.69
CA ARG A 42 19.40 15.65 -1.98
C ARG A 42 19.66 14.79 -0.75
N ALA A 43 20.66 15.13 0.05
CA ALA A 43 21.00 14.37 1.25
C ALA A 43 19.87 14.42 2.30
N GLU A 44 19.25 15.59 2.47
CA GLU A 44 18.13 15.75 3.38
C GLU A 44 16.87 15.02 2.89
N ALA A 45 16.58 15.14 1.60
CA ALA A 45 15.50 14.42 0.94
C ALA A 45 15.66 12.90 1.05
N ASP A 46 16.87 12.37 0.83
CA ASP A 46 17.15 10.94 0.98
C ASP A 46 16.95 10.48 2.43
N ARG A 47 17.41 11.26 3.40
CA ARG A 47 17.17 10.98 4.82
C ARG A 47 15.67 10.93 5.14
N MET A 48 14.89 11.92 4.69
CA MET A 48 13.44 11.93 4.90
C MET A 48 12.75 10.73 4.23
N ALA A 49 13.20 10.34 3.04
CA ALA A 49 12.68 9.15 2.36
C ALA A 49 13.00 7.87 3.14
N ARG A 50 14.23 7.73 3.67
CA ARG A 50 14.62 6.62 4.54
C ARG A 50 13.82 6.60 5.84
N GLU A 51 13.60 7.74 6.48
CA GLU A 51 12.77 7.84 7.68
C GLU A 51 11.33 7.40 7.40
N LEU A 52 10.74 7.83 6.28
CA LEU A 52 9.40 7.42 5.86
C LEU A 52 9.31 5.92 5.56
N LEU A 53 10.33 5.34 4.90
CA LEU A 53 10.40 3.90 4.64
C LEU A 53 10.67 3.09 5.92
N ALA A 54 11.37 3.67 6.89
CA ALA A 54 11.66 3.03 8.18
C ALA A 54 10.46 3.01 9.12
N ASP A 55 9.50 3.92 8.94
CA ASP A 55 8.21 3.97 9.65
C ASP A 55 7.26 2.82 9.24
N THR A 56 7.76 1.85 8.49
CA THR A 56 7.08 0.59 8.18
C THR A 56 7.02 -0.26 9.44
N GLU A 57 5.97 -0.05 10.23
CA GLU A 57 5.69 -0.88 11.41
C GLU A 57 5.10 -2.24 10.99
N GLN A 58 5.53 -3.29 11.68
CA GLN A 58 5.06 -4.66 11.45
C GLN A 58 3.53 -4.75 11.49
N GLU A 59 2.88 -4.05 12.42
CA GLU A 59 1.42 -4.08 12.59
C GLU A 59 0.69 -3.43 11.41
N GLY A 60 1.20 -2.30 10.90
CA GLY A 60 0.65 -1.65 9.71
C GLY A 60 0.71 -2.56 8.47
N VAL A 61 1.85 -3.21 8.23
CA VAL A 61 1.99 -4.18 7.13
C VAL A 61 1.10 -5.40 7.32
N THR A 62 0.95 -5.87 8.57
CA THR A 62 0.07 -7.01 8.87
C THR A 62 -1.38 -6.73 8.48
N ASP A 63 -1.89 -5.55 8.86
CA ASP A 63 -3.27 -5.14 8.59
C ASP A 63 -3.52 -4.89 7.10
N GLU A 64 -2.55 -4.28 6.40
CA GLU A 64 -2.60 -4.06 4.94
C GLU A 64 -2.66 -5.39 4.19
N VAL A 65 -1.77 -6.32 4.51
CA VAL A 65 -1.73 -7.66 3.90
C VAL A 65 -3.03 -8.42 4.14
N GLU A 66 -3.54 -8.40 5.37
CA GLU A 66 -4.82 -9.03 5.67
C GLU A 66 -5.97 -8.41 4.87
N ALA A 67 -6.02 -7.07 4.77
CA ALA A 67 -7.06 -6.38 4.03
C ALA A 67 -7.00 -6.70 2.52
N ASP A 68 -5.81 -6.61 1.92
CA ASP A 68 -5.60 -6.85 0.49
C ASP A 68 -5.97 -8.29 0.12
N LEU A 69 -5.48 -9.28 0.87
CA LEU A 69 -5.77 -10.69 0.61
C LEU A 69 -7.25 -11.04 0.82
N ARG A 70 -7.90 -10.46 1.84
CA ARG A 70 -9.34 -10.65 2.05
C ARG A 70 -10.20 -9.94 1.00
N SER A 71 -9.66 -8.93 0.31
CA SER A 71 -10.36 -8.21 -0.76
C SER A 71 -10.31 -8.93 -2.12
N LEU A 72 -9.51 -10.00 -2.23
CA LEU A 72 -9.39 -10.77 -3.46
C LEU A 72 -10.74 -11.33 -3.92
N SER A 73 -11.11 -10.92 -5.13
CA SER A 73 -12.45 -11.12 -5.68
C SER A 73 -12.68 -12.54 -6.20
N ILE A 74 -13.81 -13.12 -5.81
CA ILE A 74 -14.31 -14.37 -6.39
C ILE A 74 -14.63 -14.22 -7.89
N ASP A 75 -15.00 -13.01 -8.34
CA ASP A 75 -15.23 -12.73 -9.76
C ASP A 75 -13.93 -12.77 -10.58
N ALA A 76 -12.81 -12.33 -9.97
CA ALA A 76 -11.49 -12.45 -10.58
C ALA A 76 -11.11 -13.93 -10.76
N LEU A 77 -11.38 -14.76 -9.76
CA LEU A 77 -11.20 -16.22 -9.85
C LEU A 77 -12.08 -16.81 -10.97
N ASN A 78 -13.38 -16.52 -10.96
CA ASN A 78 -14.34 -17.01 -11.96
C ASN A 78 -13.97 -16.60 -13.39
N SER A 79 -13.28 -15.48 -13.56
CA SER A 79 -12.82 -15.01 -14.88
C SER A 79 -11.62 -15.80 -15.42
N ARG A 80 -10.83 -16.42 -14.52
CA ARG A 80 -9.59 -17.15 -14.88
C ARG A 80 -9.77 -18.66 -14.87
N ALA A 81 -10.60 -19.19 -13.97
CA ALA A 81 -10.87 -20.61 -13.84
C ALA A 81 -11.88 -21.12 -14.89
N GLY A 82 -11.95 -22.44 -15.05
CA GLY A 82 -12.95 -23.11 -15.88
C GLY A 82 -12.55 -23.25 -17.35
N ARG A 83 -13.56 -23.37 -18.22
CA ARG A 83 -13.33 -23.66 -19.64
C ARG A 83 -12.85 -22.43 -20.40
N GLN A 84 -11.61 -22.49 -20.86
CA GLN A 84 -10.96 -21.49 -21.68
C GLN A 84 -10.84 -21.97 -23.14
N ARG A 85 -10.45 -21.04 -24.04
CA ARG A 85 -10.25 -21.33 -25.47
C ARG A 85 -9.13 -22.35 -25.75
N TRP A 86 -8.21 -22.55 -24.81
CA TRP A 86 -7.05 -23.45 -24.90
C TRP A 86 -7.13 -24.67 -23.99
N GLY A 87 -8.19 -24.83 -23.20
CA GLY A 87 -8.31 -25.94 -22.25
C GLY A 87 -9.17 -25.61 -21.05
N TYR A 88 -9.10 -26.45 -20.03
CA TYR A 88 -9.72 -26.20 -18.73
C TYR A 88 -8.63 -25.72 -17.77
N VAL A 89 -8.92 -24.65 -17.02
CA VAL A 89 -8.07 -24.16 -15.93
C VAL A 89 -8.72 -24.55 -14.61
N ASP A 90 -7.97 -25.19 -13.73
CA ASP A 90 -8.48 -25.59 -12.43
C ASP A 90 -8.71 -24.37 -11.52
N PRO A 91 -9.83 -24.27 -10.79
CA PRO A 91 -10.07 -23.16 -9.87
C PRO A 91 -9.01 -22.99 -8.78
N THR A 92 -8.45 -24.08 -8.26
CA THR A 92 -7.38 -23.99 -7.26
C THR A 92 -6.10 -23.44 -7.89
N GLU A 93 -5.75 -23.87 -9.10
CA GLU A 93 -4.60 -23.32 -9.85
C GLU A 93 -4.77 -21.80 -10.07
N ALA A 94 -5.92 -21.37 -10.59
CA ALA A 94 -6.20 -19.95 -10.81
C ALA A 94 -6.22 -19.12 -9.51
N ALA A 95 -6.67 -19.70 -8.40
CA ALA A 95 -6.65 -19.04 -7.09
C ALA A 95 -5.22 -18.84 -6.58
N TRP A 96 -4.34 -19.84 -6.72
CA TRP A 96 -2.93 -19.73 -6.37
C TRP A 96 -2.19 -18.71 -7.23
N GLU A 97 -2.49 -18.61 -8.52
CA GLU A 97 -1.92 -17.58 -9.39
C GLU A 97 -2.34 -16.16 -8.94
N LEU A 98 -3.63 -15.94 -8.69
CA LEU A 98 -4.15 -14.66 -8.20
C LEU A 98 -3.58 -14.28 -6.84
N LEU A 99 -3.44 -15.25 -5.94
CA LEU A 99 -2.78 -15.04 -4.65
C LEU A 99 -1.30 -14.70 -4.84
N GLY A 100 -0.59 -15.41 -5.72
CA GLY A 100 0.81 -15.12 -6.06
C GLY A 100 1.01 -13.69 -6.56
N GLU A 101 0.15 -13.23 -7.47
CA GLU A 101 0.17 -11.86 -7.98
C GLU A 101 -0.07 -10.82 -6.87
N ALA A 102 -0.98 -11.10 -5.95
CA ALA A 102 -1.26 -10.21 -4.82
C ALA A 102 -0.07 -10.14 -3.85
N VAL A 103 0.61 -11.26 -3.65
CA VAL A 103 1.77 -11.38 -2.75
C VAL A 103 3.04 -10.75 -3.34
N GLU A 104 3.21 -10.76 -4.66
CA GLU A 104 4.43 -10.28 -5.34
C GLU A 104 4.76 -8.81 -5.02
N VAL A 105 3.75 -7.99 -4.69
CA VAL A 105 3.93 -6.60 -4.28
C VAL A 105 4.79 -6.50 -3.00
N TYR A 106 4.63 -7.42 -2.05
CA TYR A 106 5.37 -7.41 -0.78
C TYR A 106 6.80 -7.92 -0.95
N ASP A 107 7.03 -8.88 -1.85
CA ASP A 107 8.39 -9.28 -2.24
C ASP A 107 9.15 -8.10 -2.84
N GLY A 108 8.49 -7.32 -3.69
CA GLY A 108 9.03 -6.08 -4.26
C GLY A 108 9.39 -5.05 -3.19
N GLU A 109 8.56 -4.91 -2.15
CA GLU A 109 8.80 -3.98 -1.04
C GLU A 109 10.01 -4.39 -0.20
N VAL A 110 10.09 -5.66 0.20
CA VAL A 110 11.24 -6.19 0.96
C VAL A 110 12.52 -6.06 0.14
N ALA A 111 12.48 -6.43 -1.15
CA ALA A 111 13.63 -6.28 -2.04
C ALA A 111 14.08 -4.82 -2.15
N ARG A 112 13.14 -3.88 -2.29
CA ARG A 112 13.42 -2.44 -2.34
C ARG A 112 14.13 -1.96 -1.08
N LEU A 113 13.63 -2.31 0.11
CA LEU A 113 14.25 -1.95 1.39
C LEU A 113 15.66 -2.53 1.53
N LEU A 114 15.87 -3.77 1.09
CA LEU A 114 17.19 -4.41 1.10
C LEU A 114 18.18 -3.74 0.13
N THR A 115 17.72 -3.22 -1.03
CA THR A 115 18.62 -2.44 -1.92
C THR A 115 19.13 -1.15 -1.29
N LEU A 116 18.44 -0.65 -0.26
CA LEU A 116 18.81 0.55 0.50
C LEU A 116 19.59 0.23 1.79
N ASP A 117 19.93 -1.04 2.02
CA ASP A 117 20.57 -1.57 3.24
C ASP A 117 19.73 -1.33 4.51
N MET A 118 18.40 -1.25 4.36
CA MET A 118 17.45 -1.02 5.46
C MET A 118 16.95 -2.35 6.06
N VAL A 119 17.87 -3.11 6.66
CA VAL A 119 17.62 -4.49 7.12
C VAL A 119 16.52 -4.58 8.17
N GLU A 120 16.46 -3.64 9.11
CA GLU A 120 15.45 -3.64 10.18
C GLU A 120 14.05 -3.41 9.62
N ALA A 121 13.89 -2.43 8.72
CA ALA A 121 12.63 -2.14 8.06
C ALA A 121 12.19 -3.30 7.16
N ALA A 122 13.11 -3.88 6.38
CA ALA A 122 12.85 -5.06 5.57
C ALA A 122 12.39 -6.26 6.41
N THR A 123 12.99 -6.44 7.59
CA THR A 123 12.61 -7.51 8.52
C THR A 123 11.22 -7.26 9.11
N ALA A 124 10.92 -6.03 9.53
CA ALA A 124 9.59 -5.67 10.04
C ALA A 124 8.50 -5.88 8.99
N ALA A 125 8.75 -5.47 7.74
CA ALA A 125 7.86 -5.71 6.61
C ALA A 125 7.65 -7.20 6.35
N ALA A 126 8.72 -8.00 6.29
CA ALA A 126 8.62 -9.45 6.07
C ALA A 126 7.86 -10.16 7.20
N LEU A 127 8.09 -9.77 8.47
CA LEU A 127 7.34 -10.30 9.61
C LEU A 127 5.87 -9.91 9.56
N GLY A 128 5.56 -8.67 9.19
CA GLY A 128 4.19 -8.19 9.03
C GLY A 128 3.47 -8.96 7.93
N PHE A 129 4.14 -9.19 6.81
CA PHE A 129 3.64 -10.00 5.71
C PHE A 129 3.31 -11.44 6.13
N VAL A 130 4.24 -12.13 6.79
CA VAL A 130 4.00 -13.48 7.31
C VAL A 130 2.86 -13.50 8.35
N ALA A 131 2.78 -12.47 9.20
CA ALA A 131 1.70 -12.35 10.17
C ALA A 131 0.33 -12.13 9.49
N GLY A 132 0.27 -11.32 8.42
CA GLY A 132 -0.96 -11.07 7.65
C GLY A 132 -1.46 -12.33 6.95
N LEU A 133 -0.55 -13.07 6.31
CA LEU A 133 -0.85 -14.39 5.76
C LEU A 133 -1.40 -15.34 6.84
N TYR A 134 -0.78 -15.35 8.02
CA TYR A 134 -1.22 -16.20 9.12
C TYR A 134 -2.63 -15.82 9.61
N ARG A 135 -2.98 -14.52 9.65
CA ARG A 135 -4.33 -14.04 10.00
C ARG A 135 -5.39 -14.38 8.96
N CYS A 136 -5.00 -14.60 7.71
CA CYS A 136 -5.88 -15.06 6.64
C CYS A 136 -6.24 -16.56 6.76
N ARG A 137 -5.50 -17.33 7.56
CA ARG A 137 -5.76 -18.76 7.78
C ARG A 137 -7.17 -19.00 8.34
N GLY A 138 -7.79 -20.11 7.92
CA GLY A 138 -9.06 -20.57 8.49
C GLY A 138 -10.26 -19.71 8.09
N CYS A 139 -10.13 -18.94 7.01
CA CYS A 139 -11.27 -18.30 6.37
C CYS A 139 -12.06 -19.33 5.56
N ASP A 140 -12.86 -20.15 6.25
CA ASP A 140 -13.78 -21.13 5.65
C ASP A 140 -15.05 -20.44 5.08
N ASP A 141 -14.87 -19.30 4.42
CA ASP A 141 -15.95 -18.58 3.74
C ASP A 141 -15.86 -18.93 2.24
N GLY A 142 -16.69 -19.87 1.79
CA GLY A 142 -16.65 -20.45 0.45
C GLY A 142 -16.84 -19.46 -0.71
N ASP A 143 -17.30 -18.25 -0.39
CA ASP A 143 -17.46 -17.14 -1.34
C ASP A 143 -16.18 -16.30 -1.50
N ARG A 144 -15.07 -16.67 -0.86
CA ARG A 144 -13.78 -15.97 -0.94
C ARG A 144 -12.74 -16.77 -1.70
N LEU A 145 -11.90 -16.06 -2.46
CA LEU A 145 -10.79 -16.66 -3.19
C LEU A 145 -9.87 -17.50 -2.29
N LEU A 146 -9.62 -17.05 -1.05
CA LEU A 146 -8.73 -17.75 -0.10
C LEU A 146 -9.20 -19.17 0.26
N SER A 147 -10.49 -19.48 0.14
CA SER A 147 -10.98 -20.86 0.34
C SER A 147 -10.51 -21.84 -0.75
N TRP A 148 -10.09 -21.31 -1.91
CA TRP A 148 -9.57 -22.07 -3.04
C TRP A 148 -8.02 -22.12 -3.07
N ALA A 149 -7.36 -21.35 -2.19
CA ALA A 149 -5.91 -21.34 -1.98
C ALA A 149 -5.59 -21.38 -0.46
N PRO A 150 -5.85 -22.52 0.21
CA PRO A 150 -5.76 -22.66 1.66
C PRO A 150 -4.33 -22.74 2.22
#